data_AF-A0A9E8NES7-F1
#
_entry.id   AF-A0A9E8NES7-F1
#
_cell.length_a   1.000
_cell.length_b   1.000
_cell.length_c   1.000
_cell.angle_alpha   90.00
_cell.angle_beta   90.00
_cell.angle_gamma   90.00
#
_symmetry.space_group_name_H-M   'P 1'
#
loop_
_entity.id
_entity.type
_entity.pdbx_description
1 polymer ?
#
loop_
_entity_poly.entity_id
_entity_poly.type
_entity_poly.pdbx_seq_one_letter_code
_entity_poly.pdbx_strand_id
1 'polypeptide(L)'
;MQRTDYYPFGLEIDRNAPMQTPSARNNVNRFLYNGKEFQVGTGLLDYGVRMYMPEVGRWGGVDPLSEKMPAWSPYSYGFNNAIRFVDPSGMAPDDFVFNESGKFVRIDENDQPDKLVVENSKTGAKQNYDFADPLADPKDIRNGTITTLTFVSEKDIQAMMGGQGAFGSGKLNFGWESQGGGDFDYSFTILPKKYPDANFDDNTMKSNSLFLPSGDNTAHNLMNFGNYLWAATGYTVGFSYGGLQVGAHANSRP
;
A
#
# COMPACT_ATOMS: atom_id res chain seq x y z
N MET A 1 -25.95 -5.66 1.18
CA MET A 1 -25.34 -4.34 1.50
C MET A 1 -25.66 -4.01 2.93
N GLN A 2 -24.65 -3.74 3.75
CA GLN A 2 -24.80 -3.18 5.09
C GLN A 2 -24.78 -1.65 4.99
N ARG A 3 -25.67 -0.98 5.72
CA ARG A 3 -25.71 0.48 5.83
C ARG A 3 -25.52 0.84 7.30
N THR A 4 -24.50 1.64 7.57
CA THR A 4 -24.13 2.08 8.92
C THR A 4 -23.97 3.59 8.91
N ASP A 5 -24.61 4.27 9.86
CA ASP A 5 -24.49 5.71 10.05
C ASP A 5 -23.59 5.98 11.26
N TYR A 6 -22.84 7.08 11.26
CA TYR A 6 -21.88 7.40 12.31
C TYR A 6 -22.10 8.81 12.87
N TYR A 7 -21.83 9.00 14.15
CA TYR A 7 -21.60 10.32 14.73
C TYR A 7 -20.32 10.94 14.14
N PRO A 8 -20.11 12.27 14.26
CA PRO A 8 -18.98 12.96 13.66
C PRO A 8 -17.60 12.35 13.94
N PHE A 9 -17.43 11.73 15.12
CA PHE A 9 -16.19 11.09 15.57
C PHE A 9 -16.19 9.55 15.40
N GLY A 10 -17.09 9.00 14.59
CA GLY A 10 -17.02 7.59 14.19
C GLY A 10 -17.68 6.59 15.12
N LEU A 11 -18.34 7.06 16.19
CA LEU A 11 -19.23 6.19 16.95
C LEU A 11 -20.42 5.79 16.07
N GLU A 12 -20.66 4.49 15.96
CA GLU A 12 -21.79 3.95 15.22
C GLU A 12 -23.12 4.41 15.83
N ILE A 13 -24.02 4.92 15.00
CA ILE A 13 -25.39 5.21 15.39
C ILE A 13 -26.18 3.91 15.24
N ASP A 14 -26.46 3.23 16.36
CA ASP A 14 -27.29 2.03 16.32
C ASP A 14 -28.75 2.41 16.04
N ARG A 15 -29.14 2.33 14.77
CA ARG A 15 -30.52 2.56 14.33
C ARG A 15 -31.38 1.29 14.36
N ASN A 16 -30.79 0.14 14.69
CA ASN A 16 -31.43 -1.17 14.59
C ASN A 16 -31.41 -1.88 15.94
N ALA A 17 -32.13 -1.38 16.95
CA ALA A 17 -32.48 -2.20 18.12
C ALA A 17 -33.67 -3.11 17.74
N PRO A 18 -33.71 -4.45 18.01
CA PRO A 18 -32.90 -5.25 18.94
C PRO A 18 -32.29 -6.54 18.34
N MET A 19 -32.16 -6.70 17.01
CA MET A 19 -31.88 -8.04 16.46
C MET A 19 -30.42 -8.50 16.49
N GLN A 20 -29.42 -7.60 16.59
CA GLN A 20 -27.99 -7.97 16.62
C GLN A 20 -27.18 -6.89 17.33
N THR A 21 -26.28 -7.27 18.24
CA THR A 21 -25.34 -6.34 18.88
C THR A 21 -24.35 -5.79 17.84
N PRO A 22 -23.83 -4.55 18.01
CA PRO A 22 -22.80 -4.00 17.12
C PRO A 22 -21.62 -4.95 16.93
N SER A 23 -21.17 -5.63 18.00
CA SER A 23 -20.13 -6.65 17.95
C SER A 23 -20.45 -7.83 17.02
N ALA A 24 -21.71 -8.29 16.98
CA ALA A 24 -22.12 -9.38 16.08
C ALA A 24 -22.19 -8.94 14.62
N ARG A 25 -22.62 -7.70 14.35
CA ARG A 25 -22.65 -7.11 12.99
C ARG A 25 -21.25 -6.88 12.45
N ASN A 26 -20.39 -6.30 13.27
CA ASN A 26 -19.06 -5.86 12.88
C ASN A 26 -18.08 -7.04 12.76
N ASN A 27 -18.46 -8.23 13.23
CA ASN A 27 -17.74 -9.47 12.93
C ASN A 27 -17.94 -9.94 11.47
N VAL A 28 -19.05 -9.54 10.83
CA VAL A 28 -19.34 -9.85 9.41
C VAL A 28 -18.67 -8.83 8.49
N ASN A 29 -18.73 -7.55 8.83
CA ASN A 29 -17.97 -6.49 8.18
C ASN A 29 -17.15 -5.72 9.20
N ARG A 30 -15.83 -5.96 9.18
CA ARG A 30 -14.89 -5.30 10.08
C ARG A 30 -14.46 -3.92 9.60
N PHE A 31 -14.69 -3.53 8.35
CA PHE A 31 -14.27 -2.22 7.84
C PHE A 31 -15.41 -1.20 7.97
N LEU A 32 -15.24 -0.25 8.88
CA LEU A 32 -16.29 0.67 9.32
C LEU A 32 -15.91 2.13 9.05
N TYR A 33 -15.87 2.97 10.08
CA TYR A 33 -15.61 4.40 9.98
C TYR A 33 -14.24 4.67 9.34
N ASN A 34 -14.20 5.58 8.35
CA ASN A 34 -13.05 5.89 7.50
C ASN A 34 -12.41 4.66 6.81
N GLY A 35 -13.18 3.57 6.64
CA GLY A 35 -12.68 2.32 6.06
C GLY A 35 -11.68 1.59 6.94
N LYS A 36 -11.61 1.91 8.25
CA LYS A 36 -10.69 1.27 9.20
C LYS A 36 -11.30 0.04 9.85
N GLU A 37 -10.42 -0.90 10.20
CA GLU A 37 -10.84 -2.18 10.77
C GLU A 37 -11.28 -2.00 12.23
N PHE A 38 -12.48 -2.46 12.57
CA PHE A 38 -13.03 -2.46 13.91
C PHE A 38 -12.66 -3.75 14.63
N GLN A 39 -11.97 -3.61 15.76
CA GLN A 39 -11.59 -4.70 16.64
C GLN A 39 -12.75 -5.05 17.57
N VAL A 40 -13.50 -6.11 17.23
CA VAL A 40 -14.73 -6.53 17.93
C VAL A 40 -14.53 -6.78 19.43
N GLY A 41 -13.33 -7.22 19.83
CA GLY A 41 -12.99 -7.51 21.23
C GLY A 41 -12.71 -6.27 22.09
N THR A 42 -12.27 -5.17 21.49
CA THR A 42 -11.85 -3.95 22.22
C THR A 42 -12.72 -2.74 21.91
N GLY A 43 -13.51 -2.77 20.84
CA GLY A 43 -14.32 -1.64 20.39
C GLY A 43 -13.50 -0.54 19.69
N LEU A 44 -12.24 -0.81 19.37
CA LEU A 44 -11.31 0.17 18.80
C LEU A 44 -11.23 0.05 17.28
N LEU A 45 -10.96 1.15 16.61
CA LEU A 45 -10.65 1.17 15.19
C LEU A 45 -9.13 1.15 15.00
N ASP A 46 -8.64 0.22 14.19
CA ASP A 46 -7.23 0.08 13.88
C ASP A 46 -6.83 1.03 12.75
N TYR A 47 -6.08 2.07 13.10
CA TYR A 47 -5.47 3.02 12.15
C TYR A 47 -4.01 2.65 11.85
N GLY A 48 -3.59 1.45 12.20
CA GLY A 48 -2.27 0.88 11.95
C GLY A 48 -1.22 1.28 12.98
N VAL A 49 -1.03 2.59 13.19
CA VAL A 49 -0.01 3.08 14.15
C VAL A 49 -0.62 3.33 15.52
N ARG A 50 -1.93 3.60 15.57
CA ARG A 50 -2.70 3.86 16.78
C ARG A 50 -4.05 3.17 16.70
N MET A 51 -4.54 2.77 17.86
CA MET A 51 -5.93 2.37 18.03
C MET A 51 -6.76 3.63 18.30
N TYR A 52 -7.81 3.86 17.51
CA TYR A 52 -8.74 4.97 17.68
C TYR A 52 -9.94 4.55 18.53
N MET A 53 -10.33 5.41 19.48
CA MET A 53 -11.48 5.23 20.36
C MET A 53 -12.65 6.07 19.83
N PRO A 54 -13.55 5.49 19.00
CA PRO A 54 -14.67 6.23 18.44
C PRO A 54 -15.68 6.73 19.50
N GLU A 55 -15.78 6.04 20.65
CA GLU A 55 -16.66 6.44 21.77
C GLU A 55 -16.29 7.78 22.39
N VAL A 56 -14.98 8.09 22.46
CA VAL A 56 -14.46 9.29 23.11
C VAL A 56 -13.91 10.29 22.08
N GLY A 57 -13.76 9.88 20.82
CA GLY A 57 -13.20 10.70 19.75
C GLY A 57 -11.71 10.97 19.91
N ARG A 58 -10.95 10.01 20.44
CA ARG A 58 -9.54 10.18 20.84
C ARG A 58 -8.68 8.99 20.41
N TRP A 59 -7.37 9.20 20.38
CA TRP A 59 -6.41 8.10 20.26
C TRP A 59 -6.33 7.31 21.57
N GLY A 60 -6.25 5.98 21.46
CA GLY A 60 -6.02 5.07 22.59
C GLY A 60 -4.56 5.04 23.06
N GLY A 61 -3.67 5.78 22.40
CA GLY A 61 -2.26 5.95 22.75
C GLY A 61 -1.78 7.38 22.50
N VAL A 62 -0.62 7.73 23.07
CA VAL A 62 0.01 9.04 22.90
C VAL A 62 0.37 9.27 21.43
N ASP A 63 0.06 10.44 20.90
CA ASP A 63 0.44 10.90 19.57
C ASP A 63 1.97 10.98 19.47
N PRO A 64 2.61 10.27 18.53
CA PRO A 64 4.05 10.40 18.28
C PRO A 64 4.49 11.85 17.98
N LEU A 65 3.57 12.71 17.54
CA LEU A 65 3.78 14.12 17.25
C LEU A 65 3.33 15.05 18.38
N SER A 66 2.98 14.51 19.55
CA SER A 66 2.57 15.31 20.72
C SER A 66 3.61 16.35 21.14
N GLU A 67 4.90 16.05 20.98
CA GLU A 67 5.99 16.99 21.27
C GLU A 67 6.02 18.18 20.29
N LYS A 68 5.55 18.00 19.05
CA LYS A 68 5.45 19.06 18.04
C LYS A 68 4.19 19.92 18.22
N MET A 69 3.24 19.50 19.06
CA MET A 69 1.94 20.14 19.26
C MET A 69 1.66 20.45 20.75
N PRO A 70 2.46 21.29 21.42
CA PRO A 70 2.32 21.55 22.86
C PRO A 70 0.98 22.21 23.24
N ALA A 71 0.30 22.84 22.27
CA ALA A 71 -1.01 23.45 22.46
C ALA A 71 -2.19 22.45 22.38
N TRP A 72 -1.94 21.20 21.98
CA TRP A 72 -2.96 20.18 21.77
C TRP A 72 -2.71 18.97 22.65
N SER A 73 -3.79 18.30 23.04
CA SER A 73 -3.67 17.08 23.85
C SER A 73 -2.97 15.98 23.05
N PRO A 74 -2.03 15.22 23.66
CA PRO A 74 -1.38 14.06 23.03
C PRO A 74 -2.34 12.96 22.58
N TYR A 75 -3.63 13.06 22.88
CA TYR A 75 -4.64 12.06 22.51
C TYR A 75 -5.67 12.62 21.51
N SER A 76 -5.44 13.81 20.95
CA SER A 76 -6.40 14.49 20.07
C SER A 76 -6.48 13.84 18.69
N TYR A 77 -7.69 13.54 18.21
CA TYR A 77 -7.93 13.02 16.86
C TYR A 77 -8.39 14.15 15.92
N GLY A 78 -7.76 14.27 14.74
CA GLY A 78 -8.18 15.18 13.67
C GLY A 78 -8.37 16.64 14.11
N PHE A 79 -7.56 17.14 15.05
CA PHE A 79 -7.67 18.49 15.64
C PHE A 79 -9.08 18.83 16.17
N ASN A 80 -9.81 17.83 16.70
CA ASN A 80 -11.22 17.93 17.11
C ASN A 80 -12.20 18.30 15.97
N ASN A 81 -11.82 18.05 14.72
CA ASN A 81 -12.68 18.28 13.56
C ASN A 81 -12.64 17.08 12.59
N ALA A 82 -13.17 15.94 13.06
CA ALA A 82 -13.22 14.66 12.35
C ALA A 82 -14.13 14.66 11.10
N ILE A 83 -14.89 15.73 10.86
CA ILE A 83 -15.66 15.93 9.62
C ILE A 83 -14.75 16.44 8.50
N ARG A 84 -13.76 17.27 8.84
CA ARG A 84 -12.85 17.90 7.89
C ARG A 84 -11.52 17.15 7.76
N PHE A 85 -11.02 16.58 8.85
CA PHE A 85 -9.72 15.90 8.89
C PHE A 85 -9.92 14.43 9.21
N VAL A 86 -9.68 13.59 8.21
CA VAL A 86 -9.54 12.15 8.35
C VAL A 86 -8.04 11.88 8.34
N ASP A 87 -7.51 11.35 9.44
CA ASP A 87 -6.12 10.87 9.50
C ASP A 87 -6.08 9.44 8.95
N PRO A 88 -5.64 9.20 7.69
CA PRO A 88 -5.75 7.88 7.06
C PRO A 88 -4.69 6.90 7.57
N SER A 89 -3.60 7.36 8.17
CA SER A 89 -2.47 6.52 8.62
C SER A 89 -2.28 6.55 10.14
N GLY A 90 -3.04 7.38 10.86
CA GLY A 90 -2.78 7.71 12.24
C GLY A 90 -1.53 8.57 12.43
N MET A 91 -1.05 9.28 11.40
CA MET A 91 0.17 10.10 11.37
C MET A 91 -0.03 11.34 10.47
N ALA A 92 0.86 12.34 10.61
CA ALA A 92 0.85 13.50 9.72
C ALA A 92 1.14 13.07 8.26
N PRO A 93 0.52 13.74 7.27
CA PRO A 93 0.77 13.45 5.88
C PRO A 93 2.16 13.95 5.41
N ASP A 94 2.84 13.19 4.55
CA ASP A 94 4.22 13.45 4.17
C ASP A 94 4.51 13.22 2.68
N ASP A 95 5.29 14.13 2.06
CA ASP A 95 5.89 13.92 0.74
C ASP A 95 7.27 13.24 0.88
N PHE A 96 7.41 12.05 0.32
CA PHE A 96 8.65 11.29 0.30
C PHE A 96 9.46 11.62 -0.94
N VAL A 97 10.52 12.41 -0.77
CA VAL A 97 11.29 12.97 -1.88
C VAL A 97 12.46 12.07 -2.26
N PHE A 98 12.47 11.64 -3.52
CA PHE A 98 13.56 10.97 -4.21
C PHE A 98 14.15 11.90 -5.27
N ASN A 99 15.43 11.75 -5.57
CA ASN A 99 16.05 12.50 -6.68
C ASN A 99 15.86 11.80 -8.02
N GLU A 100 16.30 12.42 -9.11
CA GLU A 100 16.22 11.87 -10.47
C GLU A 100 17.04 10.57 -10.66
N SER A 101 17.99 10.28 -9.77
CA SER A 101 18.72 9.00 -9.75
C SER A 101 18.02 7.92 -8.93
N GLY A 102 16.86 8.22 -8.33
CA GLY A 102 16.09 7.28 -7.52
C GLY A 102 16.58 7.14 -6.07
N LYS A 103 17.43 8.05 -5.58
CA LYS A 103 17.90 8.00 -4.18
C LYS A 103 16.94 8.77 -3.29
N PHE A 104 16.55 8.18 -2.16
CA PHE A 104 15.80 8.89 -1.13
C PHE A 104 16.61 10.09 -0.59
N VAL A 105 15.95 11.24 -0.48
CA VAL A 105 16.58 12.51 -0.08
C VAL A 105 16.06 12.96 1.27
N ARG A 106 14.74 13.11 1.41
CA ARG A 106 14.09 13.69 2.59
C ARG A 106 12.59 13.44 2.61
N ILE A 107 11.97 13.80 3.73
CA ILE A 107 10.52 13.87 3.90
C ILE A 107 10.13 15.34 4.01
N ASP A 108 9.23 15.81 3.15
CA ASP A 108 8.64 17.15 3.21
C ASP A 108 7.25 17.01 3.87
N GLU A 109 7.11 17.48 5.11
CA GLU A 109 5.83 17.42 5.85
C GLU A 109 4.77 18.30 5.19
N ASN A 110 3.55 17.78 4.96
CA ASN A 110 2.45 18.56 4.40
C ASN A 110 1.09 18.11 4.98
N ASP A 111 0.01 18.88 4.74
CA ASP A 111 -1.33 18.49 5.20
C ASP A 111 -2.11 17.66 4.13
N GLN A 112 -1.41 16.92 3.26
CA GLN A 112 -1.99 16.19 2.12
C GLN A 112 -1.58 14.71 2.08
N PRO A 113 -2.43 13.78 1.61
CA PRO A 113 -2.15 12.34 1.68
C PRO A 113 -0.74 11.96 1.23
N ASP A 114 -0.08 11.01 1.93
CA ASP A 114 1.30 10.58 1.64
C ASP A 114 1.53 10.37 0.14
N LYS A 115 2.54 11.06 -0.42
CA LYS A 115 2.93 10.94 -1.84
C LYS A 115 4.41 10.62 -1.97
N LEU A 116 4.74 9.92 -3.06
CA LEU A 116 6.11 9.84 -3.53
C LEU A 116 6.36 11.03 -4.47
N VAL A 117 7.50 11.70 -4.30
CA VAL A 117 7.89 12.85 -5.12
C VAL A 117 9.26 12.58 -5.74
N VAL A 118 9.39 12.72 -7.06
CA VAL A 118 10.67 12.75 -7.75
C VAL A 118 11.03 14.20 -8.04
N GLU A 119 12.14 14.66 -7.47
CA GLU A 119 12.65 16.02 -7.63
C GLU A 119 13.93 16.03 -8.46
N ASN A 120 13.97 16.87 -9.50
CA ASN A 120 15.17 17.09 -10.28
C ASN A 120 16.13 17.99 -9.52
N SER A 121 17.31 17.46 -9.19
CA SER A 121 18.31 18.14 -8.37
C SER A 121 18.88 19.41 -9.01
N LYS A 122 18.77 19.58 -10.34
CA LYS A 122 19.29 20.75 -11.08
C LYS A 122 18.25 21.85 -11.29
N THR A 123 16.99 21.47 -11.52
CA THR A 123 15.92 22.42 -11.87
C THR A 123 14.91 22.66 -10.76
N GLY A 124 14.86 21.77 -9.75
CA GLY A 124 13.82 21.77 -8.72
C GLY A 124 12.44 21.34 -9.22
N ALA A 125 12.34 20.83 -10.45
CA ALA A 125 11.09 20.31 -10.98
C ALA A 125 10.67 19.06 -10.19
N LYS A 126 9.41 19.04 -9.72
CA LYS A 126 8.83 17.95 -8.93
C LYS A 126 7.76 17.22 -9.72
N GLN A 127 7.72 15.89 -9.58
CA GLN A 127 6.65 15.05 -10.09
C GLN A 127 6.15 14.12 -8.98
N ASN A 128 4.82 14.00 -8.85
CA ASN A 128 4.18 13.26 -7.77
C ASN A 128 3.64 11.91 -8.26
N TYR A 129 3.69 10.92 -7.38
CA TYR A 129 3.30 9.54 -7.61
C TYR A 129 2.56 8.98 -6.40
N ASP A 130 1.74 7.97 -6.64
CA ASP A 130 1.02 7.19 -5.64
C ASP A 130 1.86 6.01 -5.15
N PHE A 131 1.57 5.54 -3.93
CA PHE A 131 2.09 4.27 -3.42
C PHE A 131 1.09 3.14 -3.70
N ALA A 132 1.59 1.97 -4.11
CA ALA A 132 0.78 0.77 -4.28
C ALA A 132 0.22 0.30 -2.93
N ASP A 133 0.98 0.44 -1.84
CA ASP A 133 0.50 0.31 -0.46
C ASP A 133 0.70 1.64 0.30
N PRO A 134 -0.33 2.51 0.35
CA PRO A 134 -0.27 3.80 1.04
C PRO A 134 -0.06 3.73 2.55
N LEU A 135 -0.06 2.54 3.16
CA LEU A 135 0.16 2.36 4.59
C LEU A 135 1.53 1.76 4.88
N ALA A 136 1.93 0.73 4.14
CA ALA A 136 3.19 0.01 4.37
C ALA A 136 4.38 0.73 3.73
N ASP A 137 4.26 1.19 2.48
CA ASP A 137 5.39 1.75 1.73
C ASP A 137 5.94 3.02 2.39
N PRO A 138 5.11 4.01 2.79
CA PRO A 138 5.57 5.18 3.54
C PRO A 138 6.28 4.81 4.85
N LYS A 139 5.80 3.79 5.57
CA LYS A 139 6.40 3.34 6.83
C LYS A 139 7.77 2.71 6.60
N ASP A 140 7.90 1.90 5.57
CA ASP A 140 9.18 1.26 5.23
C ASP A 140 10.22 2.28 4.75
N ILE A 141 9.82 3.39 4.12
CA ILE A 141 10.73 4.52 3.85
C ILE A 141 11.14 5.24 5.14
N ARG A 142 10.17 5.58 6.02
CA ARG A 142 10.46 6.25 7.31
C ARG A 142 11.43 5.42 8.18
N ASN A 143 11.30 4.10 8.15
CA ASN A 143 12.16 3.18 8.91
C ASN A 143 13.53 2.93 8.25
N GLY A 144 13.77 3.49 7.05
CA GLY A 144 15.00 3.28 6.29
C GLY A 144 15.14 1.89 5.65
N THR A 145 14.07 1.10 5.65
CA THR A 145 14.02 -0.17 4.90
C THR A 145 14.10 0.13 3.40
N ILE A 146 13.24 1.04 2.93
CA ILE A 146 13.23 1.51 1.54
C ILE A 146 14.03 2.80 1.46
N THR A 147 15.05 2.80 0.61
CA THR A 147 15.94 3.97 0.39
C THR A 147 16.13 4.31 -1.07
N THR A 148 15.60 3.47 -1.97
CA THR A 148 15.79 3.58 -3.41
C THR A 148 14.45 3.51 -4.15
N LEU A 149 14.37 4.23 -5.26
CA LEU A 149 13.31 4.19 -6.25
C LEU A 149 13.91 3.76 -7.58
N THR A 150 13.54 2.58 -8.04
CA THR A 150 14.00 2.01 -9.30
C THR A 150 13.02 2.37 -10.42
N PHE A 151 13.47 3.17 -11.38
CA PHE A 151 12.69 3.45 -12.58
C PHE A 151 12.75 2.26 -13.54
N VAL A 152 11.58 1.74 -13.94
CA VAL A 152 11.46 0.55 -14.78
C VAL A 152 10.93 0.95 -16.15
N SER A 153 11.75 0.80 -17.20
CA SER A 153 11.33 1.17 -18.56
C SER A 153 10.28 0.21 -19.13
N GLU A 154 9.46 0.68 -20.08
CA GLU A 154 8.53 -0.22 -20.82
C GLU A 154 9.26 -1.38 -21.50
N LYS A 155 10.45 -1.11 -22.06
CA LYS A 155 11.32 -2.12 -22.64
C LYS A 155 11.73 -3.17 -21.59
N ASP A 156 12.01 -2.73 -20.36
CA ASP A 156 12.36 -3.64 -19.28
C ASP A 156 11.18 -4.51 -18.85
N ILE A 157 9.98 -3.94 -18.79
CA ILE A 157 8.74 -4.67 -18.54
C ILE A 157 8.52 -5.73 -19.62
N GLN A 158 8.55 -5.32 -20.90
CA GLN A 158 8.39 -6.23 -22.04
C GLN A 158 9.47 -7.32 -22.07
N ALA A 159 10.72 -7.00 -21.72
CA ALA A 159 11.79 -7.99 -21.65
C ALA A 159 11.54 -9.03 -20.54
N MET A 160 11.06 -8.59 -19.36
CA MET A 160 10.71 -9.51 -18.27
C MET A 160 9.53 -10.41 -18.65
N MET A 161 8.46 -9.84 -19.22
CA MET A 161 7.29 -10.57 -19.68
C MET A 161 7.65 -11.56 -20.81
N GLY A 162 8.46 -11.10 -21.78
CA GLY A 162 8.92 -11.91 -22.91
C GLY A 162 9.83 -13.06 -22.50
N GLY A 163 10.71 -12.83 -21.50
CA GLY A 163 11.54 -13.87 -20.90
C GLY A 163 10.71 -15.00 -20.27
N GLN A 164 9.50 -14.68 -19.79
CA GLN A 164 8.53 -15.67 -19.29
C GLN A 164 7.61 -16.23 -20.37
N GLY A 165 7.79 -15.86 -21.64
CA GLY A 165 7.02 -16.42 -22.75
C GLY A 165 5.70 -15.73 -23.03
N ALA A 166 5.45 -14.53 -22.47
CA ALA A 166 4.20 -13.79 -22.66
C ALA A 166 3.83 -13.54 -24.14
N PHE A 167 4.80 -13.44 -25.03
CA PHE A 167 4.62 -13.11 -26.44
C PHE A 167 4.84 -14.30 -27.41
N GLY A 168 5.01 -15.52 -26.90
CA GLY A 168 5.27 -16.70 -27.73
C GLY A 168 3.99 -17.35 -28.27
N SER A 169 3.76 -17.33 -29.58
CA SER A 169 2.65 -18.06 -30.22
C SER A 169 2.95 -19.58 -30.23
N GLY A 170 2.18 -20.37 -29.48
CA GLY A 170 2.26 -21.84 -29.50
C GLY A 170 2.66 -22.52 -28.17
N LYS A 171 2.78 -21.78 -27.07
CA LYS A 171 3.11 -22.30 -25.73
C LYS A 171 1.97 -22.11 -24.71
N LEU A 172 0.73 -22.35 -25.11
CA LEU A 172 -0.43 -22.24 -24.22
C LEU A 172 -0.94 -23.64 -23.88
N ASN A 173 -0.36 -24.26 -22.85
CA ASN A 173 -0.88 -25.48 -22.23
C ASN A 173 -1.09 -25.22 -20.74
N PHE A 174 -2.35 -25.22 -20.31
CA PHE A 174 -2.77 -24.82 -18.97
C PHE A 174 -2.88 -26.05 -18.04
N GLY A 175 -1.85 -26.27 -17.25
CA GLY A 175 -1.84 -27.13 -16.06
C GLY A 175 -1.30 -26.35 -14.87
N TRP A 176 -1.51 -26.84 -13.65
CA TRP A 176 -1.02 -26.25 -12.38
C TRP A 176 0.51 -26.30 -12.22
N GLU A 177 1.24 -26.43 -13.33
CA GLU A 177 2.69 -26.33 -13.44
C GLU A 177 2.95 -25.28 -14.53
N SER A 178 3.62 -24.18 -14.14
CA SER A 178 3.94 -23.06 -15.04
C SER A 178 4.60 -23.54 -16.33
N GLN A 179 4.07 -23.14 -17.49
CA GLN A 179 4.72 -23.32 -18.80
C GLN A 179 4.79 -22.01 -19.59
N GLY A 180 5.31 -20.97 -18.94
CA GLY A 180 6.29 -20.09 -19.58
C GLY A 180 7.67 -20.76 -19.58
N GLY A 181 8.70 -20.16 -20.18
CA GLY A 181 10.08 -20.68 -20.02
C GLY A 181 10.62 -20.60 -18.59
N GLY A 182 9.84 -20.05 -17.64
CA GLY A 182 10.12 -19.98 -16.22
C GLY A 182 8.84 -19.78 -15.40
N ASP A 183 9.00 -19.59 -14.09
CA ASP A 183 7.90 -19.35 -13.17
C ASP A 183 7.39 -17.90 -13.33
N PHE A 184 6.07 -17.71 -13.34
CA PHE A 184 5.44 -16.36 -13.33
C PHE A 184 5.63 -15.62 -12.01
N ASP A 185 6.57 -16.09 -11.21
CA ASP A 185 6.95 -15.55 -9.93
C ASP A 185 8.05 -14.51 -10.09
N TYR A 186 7.66 -13.34 -10.58
CA TYR A 186 8.60 -12.27 -10.90
C TYR A 186 9.39 -11.80 -9.68
N SER A 187 8.76 -11.77 -8.51
CA SER A 187 9.35 -11.28 -7.25
C SER A 187 10.54 -12.11 -6.79
N PHE A 188 10.48 -13.44 -6.90
CA PHE A 188 11.57 -14.32 -6.43
C PHE A 188 12.50 -14.78 -7.56
N THR A 189 12.11 -14.65 -8.83
CA THR A 189 12.93 -15.19 -9.94
C THR A 189 13.62 -14.13 -10.77
N ILE A 190 12.89 -13.13 -11.26
CA ILE A 190 13.41 -12.18 -12.26
C ILE A 190 13.88 -10.89 -11.60
N LEU A 191 13.08 -10.33 -10.69
CA LEU A 191 13.35 -9.02 -10.10
C LEU A 191 14.70 -8.99 -9.35
N PRO A 192 15.06 -9.98 -8.51
CA PRO A 192 16.34 -9.97 -7.81
C PRO A 192 17.54 -10.09 -8.77
N LYS A 193 17.38 -10.82 -9.89
CA LYS A 193 18.43 -10.99 -10.90
C LYS A 193 18.59 -9.75 -11.78
N LYS A 194 17.49 -9.08 -12.10
CA LYS A 194 17.48 -7.89 -12.98
C LYS A 194 17.86 -6.62 -12.24
N TYR A 195 17.48 -6.52 -10.97
CA TYR A 195 17.75 -5.37 -10.11
C TYR A 195 18.51 -5.82 -8.85
N PRO A 196 19.78 -6.25 -8.99
CA PRO A 196 20.57 -6.71 -7.84
C PRO A 196 20.76 -5.61 -6.78
N ASP A 197 20.78 -4.35 -7.19
CA ASP A 197 20.92 -3.19 -6.30
C ASP A 197 19.68 -2.94 -5.43
N ALA A 198 18.56 -3.63 -5.71
CA ALA A 198 17.38 -3.61 -4.88
C ALA A 198 17.56 -4.38 -3.55
N ASN A 199 18.71 -5.06 -3.35
CA ASN A 199 19.10 -5.76 -2.12
C ASN A 199 17.96 -6.60 -1.55
N PHE A 200 17.49 -7.57 -2.33
CA PHE A 200 16.44 -8.47 -1.90
C PHE A 200 16.91 -9.36 -0.73
N ASP A 201 16.08 -9.45 0.31
CA ASP A 201 16.28 -10.35 1.44
C ASP A 201 15.27 -11.50 1.37
N ASP A 202 15.78 -12.69 1.04
CA ASP A 202 15.01 -13.93 0.93
C ASP A 202 14.24 -14.29 2.22
N ASN A 203 14.71 -13.87 3.40
CA ASN A 203 14.07 -14.23 4.67
C ASN A 203 12.87 -13.34 5.00
N THR A 204 12.96 -12.05 4.65
CA THR A 204 11.90 -11.08 4.95
C THR A 204 11.01 -10.80 3.74
N MET A 205 11.41 -11.28 2.56
CA MET A 205 10.76 -11.06 1.27
C MET A 205 10.63 -9.55 0.95
N LYS A 206 11.57 -8.75 1.44
CA LYS A 206 11.63 -7.30 1.25
C LYS A 206 12.84 -6.89 0.41
N SER A 207 12.72 -5.72 -0.22
CA SER A 207 13.80 -5.04 -0.93
C SER A 207 13.99 -3.64 -0.34
N ASN A 208 15.14 -3.01 -0.61
CA ASN A 208 15.37 -1.61 -0.27
C ASN A 208 14.77 -0.62 -1.29
N SER A 209 13.99 -1.13 -2.25
CA SER A 209 13.60 -0.42 -3.45
C SER A 209 12.10 -0.48 -3.71
N LEU A 210 11.51 0.68 -4.00
CA LEU A 210 10.26 0.77 -4.77
C LEU A 210 10.58 0.72 -6.26
N PHE A 211 9.65 0.22 -7.05
CA PHE A 211 9.73 0.12 -8.50
C PHE A 211 8.66 1.01 -9.11
N LEU A 212 9.06 1.92 -10.00
CA LEU A 212 8.17 2.83 -10.70
C LEU A 212 8.16 2.50 -12.20
N PRO A 213 7.11 1.82 -12.69
CA PRO A 213 6.95 1.51 -14.11
C PRO A 213 6.79 2.79 -14.93
N SER A 214 7.47 2.85 -16.08
CA SER A 214 7.29 3.92 -17.05
C SER A 214 5.83 3.95 -17.52
N GLY A 215 5.21 5.13 -17.48
CA GLY A 215 3.81 5.32 -17.85
C GLY A 215 2.80 5.00 -16.74
N ASP A 216 3.26 4.46 -15.60
CA ASP A 216 2.44 4.33 -14.39
C ASP A 216 2.70 5.52 -13.46
N ASN A 217 1.67 5.91 -12.71
CA ASN A 217 1.76 6.92 -11.66
C ASN A 217 1.90 6.29 -10.27
N THR A 218 2.05 4.96 -10.18
CA THR A 218 2.10 4.21 -8.93
C THR A 218 3.47 3.58 -8.75
N ALA A 219 4.08 3.80 -7.58
CA ALA A 219 5.29 3.13 -7.14
C ALA A 219 4.94 1.88 -6.34
N HIS A 220 5.63 0.78 -6.63
CA HIS A 220 5.32 -0.56 -6.10
C HIS A 220 6.50 -1.10 -5.31
N ASN A 221 6.30 -1.64 -4.11
CA ASN A 221 7.35 -2.48 -3.49
C ASN A 221 7.57 -3.77 -4.31
N LEU A 222 8.61 -4.54 -4.00
CA LEU A 222 8.98 -5.73 -4.76
C LEU A 222 7.80 -6.67 -5.03
N MET A 223 7.01 -6.97 -4.00
CA MET A 223 5.89 -7.89 -4.10
C MET A 223 4.76 -7.31 -4.94
N ASN A 224 4.43 -6.03 -4.75
CA ASN A 224 3.45 -5.34 -5.57
C ASN A 224 3.88 -5.29 -7.04
N PHE A 225 5.17 -5.05 -7.31
CA PHE A 225 5.68 -4.98 -8.68
C PHE A 225 5.71 -6.36 -9.36
N GLY A 226 6.04 -7.42 -8.61
CA GLY A 226 5.92 -8.78 -9.12
C GLY A 226 4.47 -9.15 -9.47
N ASN A 227 3.52 -8.76 -8.64
CA ASN A 227 2.08 -8.93 -8.93
C ASN A 227 1.63 -8.11 -10.15
N TYR A 228 2.14 -6.89 -10.30
CA TYR A 228 1.91 -6.06 -11.49
C TYR A 228 2.37 -6.78 -12.76
N LEU A 229 3.59 -7.32 -12.77
CA LEU A 229 4.14 -8.07 -13.91
C LEU A 229 3.38 -9.37 -14.17
N TRP A 230 2.98 -10.07 -13.10
CA TRP A 230 2.15 -11.26 -13.20
C TRP A 230 0.81 -10.95 -13.88
N ALA A 231 0.15 -9.86 -13.48
CA ALA A 231 -1.12 -9.44 -14.05
C ALA A 231 -0.97 -9.00 -15.52
N ALA A 232 0.08 -8.22 -15.83
CA ALA A 232 0.38 -7.77 -17.19
C ALA A 232 0.68 -8.96 -18.13
N THR A 233 1.47 -9.93 -17.68
CA THR A 233 1.75 -11.16 -18.45
C THR A 233 0.50 -11.99 -18.62
N GLY A 234 -0.25 -12.21 -17.53
CA GLY A 234 -1.49 -12.96 -17.54
C GLY A 234 -2.52 -12.40 -18.53
N TYR A 235 -2.71 -11.07 -18.53
CA TYR A 235 -3.56 -10.39 -19.51
C TYR A 235 -3.08 -10.61 -20.95
N THR A 236 -1.77 -10.49 -21.17
CA THR A 236 -1.14 -10.66 -22.49
C THR A 236 -1.33 -12.08 -23.06
N VAL A 237 -1.29 -13.10 -22.20
CA VAL A 237 -1.50 -14.51 -22.60
C VAL A 237 -2.98 -14.93 -22.60
N GLY A 238 -3.90 -14.01 -22.32
CA GLY A 238 -5.34 -14.22 -22.47
C GLY A 238 -6.09 -14.68 -21.20
N PHE A 239 -5.55 -14.50 -20.00
CA PHE A 239 -6.28 -14.80 -18.76
C PHE A 239 -7.47 -13.88 -18.54
N SER A 240 -8.56 -14.45 -18.01
CA SER A 240 -9.70 -13.69 -17.53
C SER A 240 -9.37 -13.00 -16.21
N TYR A 241 -10.06 -11.90 -15.92
CA TYR A 241 -9.87 -11.12 -14.68
C TYR A 241 -9.98 -11.96 -13.40
N GLY A 242 -10.88 -12.96 -13.36
CA GLY A 242 -11.01 -13.88 -12.23
C GLY A 242 -9.80 -14.82 -12.07
N GLY A 243 -9.20 -15.27 -13.18
CA GLY A 243 -7.93 -15.99 -13.16
C GLY A 243 -6.79 -15.11 -12.67
N LEU A 244 -6.81 -13.82 -13.04
CA LEU A 244 -5.86 -12.82 -12.59
C LEU A 244 -5.87 -12.63 -11.04
N GLN A 245 -7.06 -12.53 -10.44
CA GLN A 245 -7.12 -12.34 -8.98
C GLN A 245 -6.60 -13.55 -8.19
N VAL A 246 -6.90 -14.77 -8.63
CA VAL A 246 -6.46 -16.00 -7.93
C VAL A 246 -4.95 -16.18 -7.97
N GLY A 247 -4.31 -15.92 -9.12
CA GLY A 247 -2.86 -16.08 -9.22
C GLY A 247 -2.05 -14.94 -8.60
N ALA A 248 -2.56 -13.71 -8.55
CA ALA A 248 -1.95 -12.63 -7.76
C ALA A 248 -1.91 -12.99 -6.25
N HIS A 249 -2.94 -13.68 -5.75
CA HIS A 249 -2.95 -14.20 -4.37
C HIS A 249 -1.96 -15.38 -4.16
N ALA A 250 -1.70 -16.19 -5.19
CA ALA A 250 -0.71 -17.27 -5.11
C ALA A 250 0.73 -16.73 -5.16
N ASN A 251 0.97 -15.69 -5.96
CA ASN A 251 2.26 -15.00 -6.10
C ASN A 251 2.66 -14.16 -4.87
N SER A 252 1.71 -13.97 -3.93
CA SER A 252 1.91 -13.21 -2.69
C SER A 252 2.02 -14.09 -1.45
N ARG A 253 2.07 -15.43 -1.60
CA ARG A 253 2.24 -16.33 -0.46
C ARG A 253 3.74 -16.56 -0.18
N PRO A 254 4.18 -16.41 1.09
CA PRO A 254 5.51 -16.81 1.52
C PRO A 254 5.76 -18.31 1.34
#